data_AF-A0A438FXN1-F1
#
_entry.id   AF-A0A438FXN1-F1
#
_cell.length_a   1.000
_cell.length_b   1.000
_cell.length_c   1.000
_cell.angle_alpha   90.00
_cell.angle_beta   90.00
_cell.angle_gamma   90.00
#
_symmetry.space_group_name_H-M   'P 1'
#
loop_
_entity.id
_entity.type
_entity.pdbx_description
1 polymer ?
#
loop_
_entity_poly.entity_id
_entity_poly.type
_entity_poly.pdbx_seq_one_letter_code
_entity_poly.pdbx_strand_id
1 'polypeptide(L)' 'MNFDEGLGTMKCKVEKFEVEKKSFQVKFEGSNGGTWVSVTERSRGFVVSVGFGREEVVWLTEAFEESCGVGEY' A
#
# COMPACT_ATOMS: atom_id res chain seq x y z
N MET A 1 8.16 -2.65 -14.07
CA MET A 1 6.70 -2.71 -14.36
C MET A 1 6.23 -1.27 -14.45
N ASN A 2 5.73 -0.80 -15.62
CA ASN A 2 5.19 0.56 -15.72
C ASN A 2 3.90 0.64 -14.90
N PHE A 3 3.96 1.33 -13.77
CA PHE A 3 2.83 1.43 -12.83
C PHE A 3 1.57 2.04 -13.47
N ASP A 4 1.75 2.88 -14.50
CA ASP A 4 0.66 3.58 -15.21
C ASP A 4 -0.11 2.72 -16.23
N GLU A 5 0.52 1.75 -16.90
CA GLU A 5 -0.11 1.04 -18.03
C GLU A 5 -1.18 0.01 -17.61
N GLY A 6 -1.25 -0.35 -16.31
CA GLY A 6 -2.31 -1.20 -15.75
C GLY A 6 -3.50 -0.45 -15.15
N LEU A 7 -3.48 0.89 -15.17
CA LEU A 7 -4.23 1.73 -14.23
C LEU A 7 -5.45 2.46 -14.85
N GLY A 8 -5.82 2.13 -16.08
CA GLY A 8 -6.93 2.75 -16.82
C GLY A 8 -8.32 2.58 -16.21
N THR A 9 -8.52 1.69 -15.24
CA THR A 9 -9.75 1.58 -14.42
C THR A 9 -9.44 0.79 -13.15
N MET A 10 -8.69 1.36 -12.19
CA MET A 10 -8.47 0.64 -10.93
C MET A 10 -9.78 0.65 -10.11
N LYS A 11 -10.56 -0.43 -10.20
CA LYS A 11 -11.64 -0.72 -9.24
C LYS A 11 -10.98 -0.81 -7.86
N CYS A 12 -11.53 -0.15 -6.83
CA CYS A 12 -10.98 -0.18 -5.47
C CYS A 12 -10.61 -1.61 -5.07
N LYS A 13 -9.31 -1.89 -4.97
CA LYS A 13 -8.79 -3.21 -4.61
C LYS A 13 -8.44 -3.19 -3.14
N VAL A 14 -8.90 -4.18 -2.39
CA VAL A 14 -8.63 -4.29 -0.96
C VAL A 14 -7.93 -5.61 -0.70
N GLU A 15 -6.72 -5.54 -0.20
CA GLU A 15 -5.97 -6.70 0.27
C GLU A 15 -5.92 -6.72 1.79
N LYS A 16 -5.90 -7.92 2.36
CA LYS A 16 -5.84 -8.14 3.80
C LYS A 16 -4.70 -9.10 4.10
N PHE A 17 -3.88 -8.73 5.06
CA PHE A 17 -2.73 -9.50 5.48
C PHE A 17 -2.82 -9.71 6.99
N GLU A 18 -2.38 -10.86 7.47
CA GLU A 18 -2.20 -11.09 8.90
C GLU A 18 -0.72 -11.34 9.16
N VAL A 19 -0.11 -10.48 9.97
CA VAL A 19 1.32 -10.53 10.30
C VAL A 19 1.45 -10.40 11.81
N GLU A 20 2.14 -11.34 12.46
CA GLU A 20 2.39 -11.32 13.91
C GLU A 20 1.15 -11.04 14.79
N LYS A 21 0.00 -11.63 14.44
CA LYS A 21 -1.31 -11.46 15.13
C LYS A 21 -1.93 -10.06 14.98
N LYS A 22 -1.39 -9.23 14.09
CA LYS A 22 -1.98 -7.97 13.63
C LYS A 22 -2.60 -8.19 12.25
N SER A 23 -3.76 -7.60 12.04
CA SER A 23 -4.44 -7.63 10.74
C SER A 23 -4.24 -6.31 10.03
N PHE A 24 -3.71 -6.35 8.82
CA PHE A 24 -3.49 -5.20 7.96
C PHE A 24 -4.48 -5.23 6.81
N GLN A 25 -5.09 -4.09 6.51
CA GLN A 25 -5.95 -3.92 5.36
C GLN A 25 -5.37 -2.82 4.49
N VAL A 26 -4.96 -3.19 3.28
CA VAL A 26 -4.42 -2.26 2.29
C VAL A 26 -5.50 -2.01 1.25
N LYS A 27 -5.90 -0.75 1.06
CA LYS A 27 -6.83 -0.36 0.00
C LYS A 27 -6.11 0.49 -1.02
N PHE A 28 -6.25 0.10 -2.29
CA PHE A 28 -5.81 0.89 -3.43
C PHE A 28 -7.01 1.68 -3.94
N GLU A 29 -6.92 2.99 -3.85
CA GLU A 29 -7.94 3.94 -4.28
C GLU A 29 -7.45 4.65 -5.55
N GLY A 30 -8.35 4.81 -6.53
CA GLY A 30 -8.00 5.44 -7.80
C GLY A 30 -7.69 6.93 -7.65
N SER A 31 -7.03 7.51 -8.65
CA SER A 31 -6.57 8.91 -8.70
C SER A 31 -7.67 9.99 -8.63
N ASN A 32 -8.93 9.61 -8.46
CA ASN A 32 -10.09 10.50 -8.58
C ASN A 32 -10.38 11.36 -7.33
N GLY A 33 -9.51 11.42 -6.30
CA GLY A 33 -9.85 12.28 -5.16
C GLY A 33 -8.97 12.36 -3.89
N GLY A 34 -7.74 11.84 -3.83
CA GLY A 34 -6.82 12.25 -2.74
C GLY A 34 -5.81 11.21 -2.27
N THR A 35 -6.24 9.97 -2.02
CA THR A 35 -5.36 8.90 -1.48
C THR A 35 -5.20 7.81 -2.53
N TRP A 36 -3.98 7.34 -2.74
CA TRP A 36 -3.69 6.25 -3.69
C TRP A 36 -3.65 4.90 -2.99
N VAL A 37 -3.04 4.83 -1.81
CA VAL A 37 -3.00 3.63 -0.98
C VAL A 37 -3.33 4.01 0.45
N SER A 38 -4.23 3.29 1.10
CA SER A 38 -4.43 3.40 2.54
C SER A 38 -4.11 2.08 3.22
N VAL A 39 -3.32 2.14 4.29
CA VAL A 39 -2.97 0.98 5.11
C VAL A 39 -3.66 1.14 6.46
N THR A 40 -4.48 0.16 6.81
CA THR A 40 -5.19 0.12 8.09
C THR A 40 -4.68 -1.06 8.91
N GLU A 41 -3.94 -0.79 9.98
CA GLU A 41 -3.59 -1.79 10.99
C GLU A 41 -4.76 -1.95 11.97
N ARG A 42 -5.14 -3.19 12.22
CA ARG A 42 -6.08 -3.61 13.26
C ARG A 42 -5.38 -4.59 14.19
N SER A 43 -5.14 -4.13 15.41
CA SER A 43 -4.68 -4.92 16.54
C SER A 43 -5.83 -5.09 17.55
N ARG A 44 -5.65 -5.94 18.57
CA ARG A 44 -6.67 -6.37 19.56
C ARG A 44 -7.19 -5.24 20.47
N GLY A 45 -7.74 -4.17 19.89
CA GLY A 45 -8.23 -2.97 20.57
C GLY A 45 -7.83 -1.65 19.91
N PHE A 46 -6.96 -1.67 18.89
CA PHE A 46 -6.48 -0.47 18.21
C PHE A 46 -6.68 -0.58 16.70
N VAL A 47 -7.18 0.51 16.11
CA VAL A 47 -7.29 0.68 14.67
C VAL A 47 -6.51 1.93 14.30
N VAL A 48 -5.47 1.75 13.49
CA VAL A 48 -4.64 2.85 12.97
C VAL A 48 -4.75 2.82 11.46
N SER A 49 -4.96 3.98 10.84
CA SER A 49 -5.04 4.10 9.38
C SER A 49 -4.13 5.22 8.91
N VAL A 50 -3.34 4.95 7.87
CA VAL A 50 -2.46 5.90 7.20
C VAL A 50 -2.77 5.87 5.71
N GLY A 51 -2.98 7.04 5.13
CA GLY A 51 -3.17 7.22 3.69
C GLY A 51 -1.91 7.77 3.05
N PHE A 52 -1.58 7.26 1.87
CA PHE A 52 -0.42 7.65 1.07
C PHE A 52 -0.88 8.12 -0.32
N GLY A 53 -0.30 9.23 -0.77
CA GLY A 53 -0.39 9.70 -2.14
C GLY A 53 0.52 8.91 -3.10
N ARG A 54 0.45 9.18 -4.41
CA ARG A 54 1.31 8.53 -5.41
C ARG A 54 2.79 8.63 -5.08
N GLU A 55 3.26 9.85 -4.85
CA GLU A 55 4.67 10.14 -4.65
C GLU A 55 5.19 9.47 -3.38
N GLU A 56 4.39 9.46 -2.31
CA GLU A 56 4.74 8.78 -1.06
C GLU A 56 4.77 7.26 -1.22
N VAL A 57 3.87 6.67 -2.02
CA VAL A 57 3.88 5.24 -2.32
C VAL A 57 5.13 4.86 -3.10
N VAL A 58 5.53 5.67 -4.09
CA VAL A 58 6.77 5.44 -4.86
C VAL A 58 7.98 5.50 -3.94
N TRP A 59 8.08 6.55 -3.12
CA TRP A 59 9.16 6.70 -2.14
C TRP A 59 9.22 5.54 -1.14
N LEU A 60 8.06 5.08 -0.64
CA LEU A 60 7.98 3.93 0.27
C LEU A 60 8.44 2.64 -0.40
N THR A 61 8.08 2.41 -1.66
CA THR A 61 8.52 1.21 -2.38
C THR A 61 10.02 1.23 -2.64
N GLU A 62 10.59 2.37 -3.02
CA GLU A 62 12.04 2.53 -3.21
C GLU A 62 12.80 2.28 -1.88
N ALA A 63 12.34 2.90 -0.79
CA ALA A 63 12.93 2.68 0.53
C ALA A 63 12.77 1.22 1.01
N PHE A 64 11.65 0.58 0.68
CA PHE A 64 11.42 -0.82 1.02
C PHE A 64 12.34 -1.75 0.24
N GLU A 65 12.52 -1.54 -1.08
CA GLU A 65 13.46 -2.31 -1.91
C GLU A 65 14.90 -2.20 -1.41
N GLU A 66 15.32 -0.99 -1.01
CA GLU A 66 16.64 -0.76 -0.42
C GLU A 66 16.80 -1.48 0.94
N SER A 67 15.76 -1.45 1.78
CA SER A 67 15.80 -2.07 3.12
C SER A 67 15.65 -3.59 3.11
N CYS A 68 14.88 -4.14 2.17
CA CYS A 68 14.67 -5.58 2.04
C CYS A 68 15.81 -6.28 1.30
N GLY A 69 16.80 -5.53 0.79
CA GLY A 69 17.95 -6.10 0.11
C GLY A 69 17.51 -7.03 -1.02
N VAL A 70 16.56 -6.60 -1.86
CA VAL A 70 16.26 -7.31 -3.12
C VAL A 70 17.37 -6.99 -4.12
N GLY A 71 18.61 -7.30 -3.74
CA GLY A 71 19.75 -7.40 -4.62
C GLY A 71 19.67 -8.76 -5.29
N GLU A 72 19.41 -8.73 -6.59
CA GLU A 72 19.71 -9.73 -7.61
C GLU A 72 19.94 -11.18 -7.12
N TYR A 73 18.94 -12.04 -7.34
CA TYR A 73 19.13 -13.49 -7.46
C TYR A 73 18.57 -13.97 -8.80
#